data_AF-X1CFW7-F1
#
_entry.id   AF-X1CFW7-F1
#
_cell.length_a   1.000
_cell.length_b   1.000
_cell.length_c   1.000
_cell.angle_alpha   90.00
_cell.angle_beta   90.00
_cell.angle_gamma   90.00
#
_symmetry.space_group_name_H-M   'P 1'
#
loop_
_entity.id
_entity.type
_entity.pdbx_description
1 polymer ?
#
loop_
_entity_poly.entity_id
_entity_poly.type
_entity_poly.pdbx_seq_one_letter_code
_entity_poly.pdbx_strand_id
1 'polypeptide(L)' 'YTTEGNKHYHQFVDACLGNAETSAPFSYASRLTETILLGVIAGRFPNKTLHWDNEKAKFSEAEANEFLDSPYRKF' A
#
# COMPACT_ATOMS: atom_id res chain seq x y z
N TYR A 1 2.72 23.80 -26.10
CA TYR A 1 2.65 22.84 -24.99
C TYR A 1 2.98 21.46 -25.54
N THR A 2 4.25 21.06 -25.50
CA THR A 2 4.77 19.83 -26.13
C THR A 2 5.48 19.00 -25.08
N THR A 3 4.69 18.42 -24.18
CA THR A 3 5.06 17.27 -23.34
C THR A 3 3.78 16.77 -22.68
N GLU A 4 3.00 15.96 -23.41
CA GLU A 4 2.18 14.96 -22.71
C GLU A 4 3.17 13.92 -22.20
N GLY A 5 3.35 13.81 -20.88
CA GLY A 5 4.11 12.72 -20.29
C GLY A 5 3.54 11.36 -20.74
N ASN A 6 4.32 10.29 -20.61
CA ASN A 6 3.85 8.94 -20.94
C ASN A 6 2.48 8.67 -20.28
N LYS A 7 1.46 8.37 -21.09
CA LYS A 7 0.13 8.04 -20.59
C LYS A 7 0.24 6.75 -19.77
N HIS A 8 -0.04 6.82 -18.48
CA HIS A 8 0.14 5.70 -17.55
C HIS A 8 -0.50 4.38 -18.02
N TYR A 9 -1.68 4.45 -18.65
CA TYR A 9 -2.36 3.26 -19.15
C TYR A 9 -1.65 2.62 -20.35
N HIS A 10 -1.03 3.40 -21.25
CA HIS A 10 -0.21 2.86 -22.34
C HIS A 10 1.05 2.19 -21.79
N GLN A 11 1.75 2.83 -20.84
CA GLN A 11 2.92 2.25 -20.19
C GLN A 11 2.59 0.91 -19.52
N PHE A 12 1.44 0.82 -18.86
CA PHE A 12 0.97 -0.43 -18.26
C PHE A 12 0.78 -1.53 -19.31
N VAL A 13 0.09 -1.24 -20.42
CA VAL A 13 -0.12 -2.20 -21.51
C VAL A 13 1.22 -2.64 -22.12
N ASP A 14 2.12 -1.70 -22.41
CA ASP A 14 3.44 -2.00 -22.97
C ASP A 14 4.28 -2.87 -22.01
N ALA A 15 4.20 -2.59 -20.71
CA ALA A 15 4.86 -3.41 -19.69
C ALA A 15 4.27 -4.82 -19.60
N CYS A 16 2.94 -4.97 -19.71
CA CYS A 16 2.29 -6.29 -19.80
C CYS A 16 2.73 -7.09 -21.03
N LEU A 17 3.07 -6.41 -22.13
CA LEU A 17 3.59 -7.03 -23.35
C LEU A 17 5.12 -7.25 -23.33
N GLY A 18 5.81 -6.84 -22.25
CA GLY A 18 7.27 -6.97 -22.12
C GLY A 18 8.07 -5.90 -22.88
N ASN A 19 7.42 -4.85 -23.38
CA ASN A 19 8.04 -3.78 -24.16
C ASN A 19 8.46 -2.57 -23.31
N ALA A 20 8.08 -2.54 -22.02
CA ALA A 20 8.38 -1.44 -21.11
C ALA A 20 8.44 -1.93 -19.64
N GLU A 21 8.78 -1.03 -18.72
CA GLU A 21 8.71 -1.25 -17.28
C GLU A 21 7.60 -0.39 -16.65
N THR A 22 6.99 -0.91 -15.59
CA THR A 22 6.03 -0.15 -14.79
C THR A 22 6.74 0.92 -13.96
N SER A 23 6.19 2.12 -13.89
CA SER A 23 6.74 3.20 -13.05
C SER A 23 6.50 3.01 -11.55
N ALA A 24 5.51 2.20 -11.17
CA ALA A 24 5.18 1.86 -9.79
C ALA A 24 5.05 0.33 -9.64
N PRO A 25 6.16 -0.43 -9.71
CA PRO A 25 6.14 -1.88 -9.56
C PRO A 25 5.63 -2.29 -8.17
N PHE A 26 5.20 -3.55 -8.02
CA PHE A 26 4.67 -4.05 -6.74
C PHE A 26 5.67 -3.88 -5.58
N SER A 27 6.96 -4.05 -5.82
CA SER A 27 8.03 -3.84 -4.83
C SER A 27 8.05 -2.42 -4.24
N TYR A 28 7.56 -1.43 -4.97
CA TYR A 28 7.37 -0.06 -4.53
C TYR A 28 5.96 0.18 -3.99
N ALA A 29 4.94 -0.12 -4.82
CA ALA A 29 3.55 0.20 -4.51
C ALA A 29 3.03 -0.53 -3.26
N SER A 30 3.46 -1.77 -3.01
CA SER A 30 3.04 -2.53 -1.82
C SER A 30 3.43 -1.86 -0.51
N ARG A 31 4.66 -1.36 -0.40
CA ARG A 31 5.17 -0.66 0.79
C ARG A 31 4.50 0.70 1.00
N LEU A 32 4.23 1.41 -0.09
CA LEU A 32 3.46 2.64 -0.05
C LEU A 32 2.03 2.39 0.46
N THR A 33 1.35 1.38 -0.08
CA THR A 33 0.01 0.99 0.35
C THR A 33 -0.01 0.56 1.81
N GLU A 34 0.96 -0.26 2.25
CA GLU A 34 1.11 -0.65 3.67
C GLU A 34 1.14 0.59 4.57
N THR A 35 2.01 1.56 4.26
CA THR A 35 2.16 2.78 5.05
C THR A 35 0.85 3.58 5.15
N ILE A 36 0.12 3.71 4.03
CA ILE A 36 -1.17 4.40 3.99
C ILE A 36 -2.20 3.68 4.89
N LEU A 37 -2.26 2.35 4.82
CA LEU A 37 -3.19 1.54 5.62
C LEU A 37 -2.86 1.61 7.12
N LEU A 38 -1.57 1.59 7.49
CA LEU A 38 -1.15 1.80 8.88
C LEU A 38 -1.56 3.19 9.38
N GLY A 39 -1.49 4.22 8.52
CA GLY A 39 -1.98 5.58 8.83
C GLY A 39 -3.49 5.62 9.12
N VAL A 40 -4.29 4.84 8.38
CA VAL A 40 -5.73 4.70 8.65
C VAL A 40 -6.00 4.09 10.03
N ILE A 41 -5.21 3.11 10.47
CA ILE A 41 -5.31 2.54 11.82
C ILE A 41 -4.86 3.57 12.86
N ALA A 42 -3.72 4.23 12.66
CA ALA A 42 -3.21 5.25 13.58
C ALA A 42 -4.21 6.40 13.82
N GLY A 43 -4.99 6.78 12.80
CA GLY A 43 -6.06 7.78 12.92
C GLY A 43 -7.15 7.43 13.94
N ARG A 44 -7.27 6.17 14.39
CA ARG A 44 -8.19 5.74 15.45
C ARG A 44 -7.65 5.97 16.86
N PHE A 45 -6.35 6.28 17.00
CA PHE A 45 -5.66 6.41 18.27
C PHE A 45 -5.09 7.84 18.44
N PRO A 46 -5.95 8.85 18.70
CA PRO A 46 -5.50 10.24 18.80
C PRO A 46 -4.47 10.41 19.92
N ASN A 47 -3.46 11.25 19.68
CA ASN A 47 -2.37 11.55 20.62
C ASN A 47 -1.53 10.32 21.04
N LYS A 48 -1.56 9.24 20.26
CA LYS A 48 -0.80 8.02 20.52
C LYS A 48 0.11 7.70 19.34
N THR A 49 1.35 7.33 19.65
CA THR A 49 2.27 6.73 18.66
C THR A 49 2.09 5.21 18.71
N LEU A 50 1.93 4.58 17.54
CA LEU A 50 1.88 3.13 17.40
C LEU A 50 3.20 2.63 16.80
N HIS A 51 3.65 1.45 17.22
CA HIS A 51 4.93 0.88 16.81
C HIS A 51 4.71 -0.37 15.97
N TRP A 52 4.94 -0.26 14.66
CA TRP A 52 4.80 -1.36 13.70
C TRP A 52 6.07 -2.20 13.61
N ASP A 53 5.92 -3.51 13.75
CA ASP A 53 6.94 -4.53 13.45
C ASP A 53 6.65 -5.11 12.05
N ASN A 54 7.47 -4.72 11.06
CA ASN A 54 7.29 -5.13 9.67
C ASN A 54 7.55 -6.63 9.46
N GLU A 55 8.45 -7.24 10.24
CA GLU A 55 8.76 -8.67 10.11
C GLU A 55 7.60 -9.54 10.61
N LYS A 56 6.95 -9.11 11.70
CA LYS A 56 5.80 -9.84 12.28
C LYS A 56 4.44 -9.39 11.75
N ALA A 57 4.40 -8.30 10.99
CA ALA A 57 3.20 -7.61 10.55
C ALA A 57 2.22 -7.33 11.71
N LYS A 58 2.73 -6.76 12.81
CA LYS A 58 1.94 -6.44 14.02
C LYS A 58 2.37 -5.13 14.66
N PHE A 59 1.41 -4.48 15.33
CA PHE A 59 1.71 -3.42 16.28
C PHE A 59 2.16 -4.00 17.62
N SER A 60 3.04 -3.28 18.31
CA SER A 60 3.37 -3.56 19.71
C SER A 60 2.15 -3.33 20.63
N GLU A 61 1.26 -2.42 20.21
CA GLU A 61 0.01 -2.10 20.89
C GLU A 61 -1.06 -3.14 20.52
N ALA A 62 -1.39 -4.01 21.47
CA ALA A 62 -2.31 -5.12 21.25
C ALA A 62 -3.67 -4.66 20.71
N GLU A 63 -4.22 -3.55 21.21
CA GLU A 63 -5.52 -3.04 20.78
C GLU A 63 -5.54 -2.54 19.32
N ALA A 64 -4.40 -2.14 18.76
CA ALA A 64 -4.33 -1.74 17.35
C ALA A 64 -4.41 -2.95 16.41
N ASN A 65 -3.97 -4.13 16.87
CA ASN A 65 -3.99 -5.36 16.07
C ASN A 65 -5.40 -5.90 15.81
N GLU A 66 -6.42 -5.47 16.56
CA GLU A 66 -7.82 -5.83 16.31
C GLU A 66 -8.33 -5.33 14.94
N PHE A 67 -7.68 -4.30 14.37
CA PHE A 67 -8.04 -3.72 13.08
C PHE A 67 -7.24 -4.26 11.90
N LEU A 68 -6.32 -5.21 12.12
CA LEU A 68 -5.49 -5.79 11.05
C LEU A 68 -6.23 -6.84 10.22
N ASP A 69 -7.29 -7.43 10.77
CA ASP A 69 -8.05 -8.48 10.12
C ASP A 69 -9.50 -8.06 9.87
N SER A 70 -10.10 -8.64 8.83
CA SER A 70 -11.51 -8.45 8.51
C SER A 70 -12.08 -9.76 7.97
N PRO A 71 -13.37 -10.08 8.23
CA PRO A 71 -13.96 -11.31 7.72
C PRO A 71 -13.76 -11.43 6.21
N TYR A 72 -13.11 -12.51 5.77
CA TYR A 72 -12.87 -12.72 4.34
C TYR A 72 -14.20 -12.86 3.59
N ARG A 73 -14.23 -12.32 2.36
CA ARG A 73 -15.41 -12.36 1.49
C ARG A 73 -15.89 -13.81 1.29
N LYS A 74 -17.16 -14.06 1.57
CA LYS A 74 -17.85 -15.29 1.15
C LYS A 74 -18.41 -15.09 -0.26
N PHE A 75 -18.21 -16.08 -1.12
CA PHE A 75 -18.77 -16.14 -2.47
C PHE A 75 -19.98 -17.07 -2.50
#